data_AF-A0A7X7K0D9-F1
#
_entry.id   AF-A0A7X7K0D9-F1
#
_cell.length_a   1.000
_cell.length_b   1.000
_cell.length_c   1.000
_cell.angle_alpha   90.00
_cell.angle_beta   90.00
_cell.angle_gamma   90.00
#
_symmetry.space_group_name_H-M   'P 1'
#
loop_
_entity.id
_entity.type
_entity.pdbx_description
1 polymer ?
#
loop_
_entity_poly.entity_id
_entity_poly.type
_entity_poly.pdbx_seq_one_letter_code
_entity_poly.pdbx_strand_id
1 'polypeptide(L)'
;LLIASLGFVTNIVCSTCNGYYLFEASGGYSPRWLADPRFVLGAALFVAGYLINRQSDHLLRNLRTPGETGYRIPHGWLFRWVSCPNYLGEIIEWAGWAVATWSLPGLAFATWTAANLVPRARAHHAWYQAQFPDYPPERKALVPGLW
;
A
#
# COMPACT_ATOMS: atom_id res chain seq x y z
N LEU A 1 -21.82 6.40 -5.51
CA LEU A 1 -22.30 5.01 -5.48
C LEU A 1 -21.43 4.10 -6.35
N LEU A 2 -21.24 4.37 -7.64
CA LEU A 2 -20.42 3.54 -8.54
C LEU A 2 -19.01 3.21 -8.02
N ILE A 3 -18.23 4.20 -7.58
CA ILE A 3 -16.86 3.98 -7.07
C ILE A 3 -16.85 3.04 -5.86
N ALA A 4 -17.80 3.24 -4.92
CA ALA A 4 -17.93 2.38 -3.75
C ALA A 4 -18.32 0.96 -4.14
N SER A 5 -19.23 0.80 -5.11
CA SER A 5 -19.64 -0.51 -5.64
C SER A 5 -18.48 -1.24 -6.32
N LEU A 6 -17.67 -0.54 -7.13
CA LEU A 6 -16.47 -1.12 -7.76
C LEU A 6 -15.47 -1.58 -6.70
N GLY A 7 -15.25 -0.77 -5.66
CA GLY A 7 -14.41 -1.15 -4.52
C GLY A 7 -14.93 -2.39 -3.80
N PHE A 8 -16.24 -2.46 -3.54
CA PHE A 8 -16.88 -3.61 -2.89
C PHE A 8 -16.73 -4.90 -3.71
N VAL A 9 -17.05 -4.84 -5.00
CA VAL A 9 -16.94 -5.99 -5.92
C VAL A 9 -15.50 -6.48 -6.02
N THR A 10 -14.55 -5.56 -6.19
CA THR A 10 -13.12 -5.90 -6.28
C THR A 10 -12.64 -6.60 -5.01
N ASN A 11 -13.03 -6.09 -3.84
CA ASN A 11 -12.67 -6.72 -2.56
C ASN A 11 -13.25 -8.12 -2.42
N ILE A 12 -14.52 -8.35 -2.80
CA ILE A 12 -15.12 -9.69 -2.78
C ILE A 12 -14.35 -10.64 -3.66
N VAL A 13 -14.06 -10.25 -4.91
CA VAL A 13 -13.36 -11.10 -5.88
C VAL A 13 -11.96 -11.43 -5.38
N CYS A 14 -11.15 -10.42 -5.03
CA CYS A 14 -9.79 -10.62 -4.57
C CYS A 14 -9.72 -11.46 -3.29
N SER A 15 -10.59 -11.18 -2.31
CA SER A 15 -10.62 -11.91 -1.04
C SER A 15 -11.05 -13.37 -1.24
N THR A 16 -12.07 -13.60 -2.07
CA THR A 16 -12.56 -14.96 -2.38
C THR A 16 -11.49 -15.76 -3.12
N CYS A 17 -10.81 -15.18 -4.12
CA CYS A 17 -9.75 -15.87 -4.85
C CYS A 17 -8.55 -16.19 -3.96
N ASN A 18 -8.13 -15.26 -3.10
CA ASN A 18 -7.03 -15.51 -2.15
C ASN A 18 -7.42 -16.57 -1.11
N GLY A 19 -8.62 -16.47 -0.53
CA GLY A 19 -9.12 -17.46 0.43
C GLY A 19 -9.25 -18.85 -0.19
N TYR A 20 -9.90 -18.96 -1.34
CA TYR A 20 -10.04 -20.23 -2.07
C TYR A 20 -8.68 -20.85 -2.38
N TYR A 21 -7.70 -20.06 -2.82
CA TYR A 21 -6.38 -20.59 -3.08
C TYR A 21 -5.71 -21.12 -1.81
N LEU A 22 -5.72 -20.34 -0.73
CA LEU A 22 -5.06 -20.73 0.52
C LEU A 22 -5.64 -22.00 1.12
N PHE A 23 -6.97 -22.13 1.16
CA PHE A 23 -7.64 -23.21 1.88
C PHE A 23 -7.98 -24.43 1.03
N GLU A 24 -8.20 -24.26 -0.28
CA GLU A 24 -8.65 -25.35 -1.15
C GLU A 24 -7.63 -25.67 -2.25
N ALA A 25 -7.19 -24.66 -3.01
CA ALA A 25 -6.40 -24.92 -4.23
C ALA A 25 -4.90 -25.14 -4.00
N SER A 26 -4.34 -24.68 -2.87
CA SER A 26 -2.91 -24.79 -2.57
C SER A 26 -2.45 -26.22 -2.27
N GLY A 27 -3.39 -27.11 -1.91
CA GLY A 27 -3.08 -28.44 -1.36
C GLY A 27 -2.56 -28.39 0.09
N GLY A 28 -2.60 -27.20 0.73
CA GLY A 28 -2.12 -26.96 2.08
C GLY A 28 -0.61 -26.67 2.14
N TYR A 29 -0.22 -25.78 3.05
CA TYR A 29 1.19 -25.49 3.31
C TYR A 29 1.73 -26.44 4.39
N SER A 30 2.87 -27.08 4.09
CA SER A 30 3.60 -27.83 5.11
C SER A 30 4.06 -26.90 6.25
N PRO A 31 4.15 -27.36 7.51
CA PRO A 31 4.74 -26.55 8.60
C PRO A 31 6.15 -26.04 8.29
N ARG A 32 6.91 -26.74 7.43
CA ARG A 32 8.23 -26.31 6.96
C ARG A 32 8.17 -25.00 6.16
N TRP A 33 7.02 -24.68 5.56
CA TRP A 33 6.80 -23.42 4.84
C TRP A 33 7.04 -22.20 5.74
N LEU A 34 6.74 -22.31 7.04
CA LEU A 34 6.96 -21.21 7.99
C LEU A 34 8.45 -20.83 8.15
N ALA A 35 9.35 -21.76 7.87
CA ALA A 35 10.79 -21.54 7.87
C ALA A 35 11.37 -21.33 6.46
N ASP A 36 10.55 -21.41 5.41
CA ASP A 36 11.00 -21.17 4.05
C ASP A 36 11.41 -19.69 3.90
N PRO A 37 12.55 -19.38 3.27
CA PRO A 37 13.01 -18.01 3.07
C PRO A 37 11.98 -17.11 2.40
N ARG A 38 11.15 -17.65 1.50
CA ARG A 38 10.07 -16.89 0.84
C ARG A 38 9.02 -16.47 1.85
N PHE A 39 8.57 -17.38 2.71
CA PHE A 39 7.60 -17.04 3.74
C PHE A 39 8.15 -16.01 4.72
N VAL A 40 9.38 -16.21 5.21
CA VAL A 40 10.03 -15.30 6.17
C VAL A 40 10.22 -13.90 5.56
N LEU A 41 10.74 -13.82 4.33
CA LEU A 41 10.92 -12.55 3.63
C LEU A 41 9.56 -11.88 3.34
N GLY A 42 8.59 -12.65 2.84
CA GLY A 42 7.26 -12.15 2.54
C GLY A 42 6.54 -11.61 3.79
N ALA A 43 6.63 -12.33 4.92
CA ALA A 43 6.08 -11.88 6.19
C ALA A 43 6.80 -10.62 6.72
N ALA A 44 8.12 -10.56 6.60
CA ALA A 44 8.88 -9.37 6.99
C ALA A 44 8.50 -8.15 6.14
N LEU A 45 8.36 -8.32 4.82
CA LEU A 45 7.87 -7.26 3.92
C LEU A 45 6.44 -6.84 4.26
N PHE A 46 5.55 -7.82 4.52
CA PHE A 46 4.17 -7.55 4.89
C PHE A 46 4.10 -6.66 6.15
N VAL A 47 4.80 -7.06 7.21
CA VAL A 47 4.85 -6.32 8.47
C VAL A 47 5.48 -4.93 8.28
N ALA A 48 6.59 -4.83 7.55
CA ALA A 48 7.23 -3.56 7.27
C ALA A 48 6.30 -2.61 6.50
N GLY A 49 5.64 -3.10 5.44
CA GLY A 49 4.68 -2.36 4.65
C GLY A 49 3.48 -1.89 5.47
N TYR A 50 2.91 -2.78 6.28
CA TYR A 50 1.81 -2.47 7.20
C TYR A 50 2.19 -1.37 8.20
N LEU A 51 3.35 -1.49 8.85
CA LEU A 51 3.83 -0.47 9.78
C LEU A 51 4.02 0.87 9.09
N ILE A 52 4.53 0.87 7.85
CA ILE A 52 4.69 2.08 7.07
C ILE A 52 3.34 2.72 6.74
N ASN A 53 2.41 1.93 6.22
CA ASN A 53 1.07 2.38 5.86
C ASN A 53 0.36 2.99 7.08
N ARG A 54 0.34 2.26 8.20
CA ARG A 54 -0.33 2.68 9.43
C ARG A 54 0.26 3.94 10.03
N GLN A 55 1.58 4.06 10.06
CA GLN A 55 2.25 5.25 10.59
C GLN A 55 2.00 6.46 9.70
N SER A 56 2.08 6.30 8.37
CA SER A 56 1.76 7.38 7.42
C SER A 56 0.32 7.85 7.56
N ASP A 57 -0.64 6.95 7.63
CA ASP A 57 -2.05 7.30 7.80
C ASP A 57 -2.33 7.93 9.17
N HIS A 58 -1.64 7.49 10.22
CA HIS A 58 -1.74 8.14 11.53
C HIS A 58 -1.26 9.59 11.46
N LEU A 59 -0.12 9.85 10.82
CA LEU A 59 0.39 11.21 10.61
C LEU A 59 -0.60 12.04 9.77
N LEU A 60 -1.14 11.50 8.68
CA LEU A 60 -2.12 12.19 7.82
C LEU A 60 -3.41 12.52 8.57
N ARG A 61 -3.93 11.61 9.41
CA ARG A 61 -5.13 11.87 10.22
C ARG A 61 -4.89 12.99 11.23
N ASN A 62 -3.70 13.06 11.82
CA ASN A 62 -3.34 14.12 12.78
C ASN A 62 -3.09 15.48 12.10
N LEU A 63 -3.01 15.53 10.77
CA LEU A 63 -3.00 16.79 10.02
C LEU A 63 -4.37 17.46 9.95
N ARG A 64 -5.41 16.97 10.62
CA ARG A 64 -6.72 17.64 10.66
C ARG A 64 -7.31 17.52 12.05
N THR A 65 -7.90 18.61 12.55
CA THR A 65 -8.83 18.52 13.68
C THR A 65 -10.23 18.12 13.17
N PRO A 66 -11.08 17.49 13.99
CA PRO A 66 -12.45 17.16 13.59
C PRO A 66 -13.21 18.41 13.12
N GLY A 67 -13.70 18.39 11.88
CA GLY A 67 -14.41 19.51 11.25
C GLY A 67 -13.56 20.37 10.30
N GLU A 68 -12.24 20.19 10.28
CA GLU A 68 -11.34 20.91 9.37
C GLU A 68 -11.33 20.26 7.97
N THR A 69 -11.55 21.05 6.91
CA THR A 69 -11.57 20.58 5.51
C THR A 69 -10.29 20.93 4.73
N GLY A 70 -9.44 21.78 5.30
CA GLY A 70 -8.19 22.22 4.67
C GLY A 70 -7.20 21.07 4.42
N TYR A 71 -6.40 21.21 3.36
CA TYR A 71 -5.24 20.34 3.14
C TYR A 71 -3.99 21.02 3.71
N ARG A 72 -3.12 20.23 4.33
CA ARG A 72 -1.82 20.66 4.84
C ARG A 72 -0.73 19.79 4.24
N ILE A 73 0.47 20.33 4.09
CA ILE A 73 1.62 19.54 3.67
C ILE A 73 2.01 18.61 4.83
N PRO A 74 2.03 17.28 4.65
CA PRO A 74 2.57 16.38 5.65
C PRO A 74 4.09 16.60 5.81
N HIS A 75 4.57 16.69 7.05
CA HIS A 75 6.00 16.77 7.37
C HIS A 75 6.41 15.66 8.35
N GLY A 76 7.69 15.32 8.34
CA GLY A 76 8.27 14.31 9.23
C GLY A 76 8.25 12.89 8.66
N TRP A 77 9.06 12.02 9.29
CA TRP A 77 9.20 10.61 8.93
C TRP A 77 9.41 10.38 7.42
N LEU A 78 8.74 9.42 6.77
CA LEU A 78 8.89 9.19 5.33
C LEU A 78 8.37 10.33 4.45
N PHE A 79 7.50 11.20 4.97
CA PHE A 79 7.02 12.35 4.21
C PHE A 79 8.14 13.35 3.90
N ARG A 80 9.32 13.28 4.53
CA ARG A 80 10.47 14.09 4.11
C ARG A 80 10.98 13.72 2.72
N TRP A 81 10.73 12.49 2.27
CA TRP A 81 11.25 11.97 1.01
C TRP A 81 10.18 11.73 -0.04
N VAL A 82 8.99 11.28 0.36
CA VAL A 82 7.91 10.93 -0.58
C VAL A 82 6.57 11.55 -0.21
N SER A 83 5.71 11.80 -1.19
CA SER A 83 4.38 12.39 -1.01
C SER A 83 3.38 11.41 -0.44
N CYS A 84 3.46 10.14 -0.86
CA CYS A 84 2.50 9.11 -0.52
C CYS A 84 3.19 7.88 0.10
N PRO A 85 3.85 8.02 1.27
CA PRO A 85 4.47 6.89 1.96
C PRO A 85 3.46 5.84 2.43
N ASN A 86 2.18 6.21 2.65
CA ASN A 86 1.13 5.25 2.93
C ASN A 86 0.88 4.28 1.75
N TYR A 87 0.88 4.80 0.53
CA TYR A 87 0.75 3.99 -0.68
C TYR A 87 1.99 3.13 -0.93
N LEU A 88 3.18 3.66 -0.64
CA LEU A 88 4.41 2.87 -0.68
C LEU A 88 4.33 1.69 0.30
N GLY A 89 3.90 1.95 1.54
CA GLY A 89 3.70 0.91 2.56
C GLY A 89 2.72 -0.16 2.10
N GLU A 90 1.58 0.23 1.56
CA GLU A 90 0.55 -0.70 1.08
C GLU A 90 1.04 -1.57 -0.10
N ILE A 91 1.83 -1.00 -1.03
CA ILE A 91 2.45 -1.78 -2.11
C ILE A 91 3.45 -2.79 -1.56
N ILE A 92 4.29 -2.40 -0.60
CA ILE A 92 5.26 -3.29 0.06
C ILE A 92 4.53 -4.40 0.84
N GLU A 93 3.43 -4.04 1.52
CA GLU A 93 2.60 -4.97 2.29
C GLU A 93 2.07 -6.09 1.39
N TRP A 94 1.42 -5.73 0.28
CA TRP A 94 0.83 -6.70 -0.63
C TRP A 94 1.87 -7.45 -1.47
N ALA A 95 3.02 -6.83 -1.77
CA ALA A 95 4.15 -7.57 -2.33
C ALA A 95 4.64 -8.65 -1.35
N GLY A 96 4.75 -8.33 -0.06
CA GLY A 96 5.04 -9.30 0.99
C GLY A 96 4.03 -10.43 1.06
N TRP A 97 2.73 -10.12 0.98
CA TRP A 97 1.66 -11.11 0.89
C TRP A 97 1.82 -12.06 -0.31
N ALA A 98 2.10 -11.53 -1.49
CA ALA A 98 2.30 -12.33 -2.69
C ALA A 98 3.50 -13.30 -2.53
N VAL A 99 4.60 -12.83 -1.94
CA VAL A 99 5.79 -13.66 -1.68
C VAL A 99 5.51 -14.71 -0.60
N ALA A 100 4.83 -14.34 0.49
CA ALA A 100 4.55 -15.25 1.60
C ALA A 100 3.56 -16.37 1.24
N THR A 101 2.52 -16.03 0.46
CA THR A 101 1.54 -17.01 -0.03
C THR A 101 2.06 -17.77 -1.24
N TRP A 102 3.03 -17.22 -1.97
CA TRP A 102 3.54 -17.79 -3.22
C TRP A 102 2.42 -18.20 -4.18
N SER A 103 1.39 -17.33 -4.28
CA SER A 103 0.14 -17.63 -4.95
C SER A 103 -0.13 -16.68 -6.12
N LEU A 104 -0.74 -17.20 -7.19
CA LEU A 104 -1.16 -16.37 -8.33
C LEU A 104 -2.20 -15.31 -7.92
N PRO A 105 -3.22 -15.61 -7.10
CA PRO A 105 -4.15 -14.60 -6.61
C PRO A 105 -3.48 -13.53 -5.73
N GLY A 106 -2.50 -13.91 -4.92
CA GLY A 106 -1.70 -12.96 -4.13
C GLY A 106 -0.89 -12.02 -5.01
N LEU A 107 -0.23 -12.56 -6.04
CA LEU A 107 0.52 -11.76 -7.03
C LEU A 107 -0.40 -10.84 -7.84
N ALA A 108 -1.56 -11.34 -8.26
CA ALA A 108 -2.56 -10.55 -8.99
C ALA A 108 -3.04 -9.38 -8.13
N PHE A 109 -3.29 -9.63 -6.83
CA PHE A 109 -3.70 -8.59 -5.91
C PHE A 109 -2.61 -7.53 -5.68
N ALA A 110 -1.36 -7.94 -5.46
CA ALA A 110 -0.23 -7.02 -5.33
C ALA A 110 -0.05 -6.14 -6.58
N THR A 111 -0.14 -6.75 -7.77
CA THR A 111 -0.06 -6.03 -9.05
C THR A 111 -1.22 -5.06 -9.21
N TRP A 112 -2.44 -5.47 -8.86
CA TRP A 112 -3.63 -4.63 -8.91
C TRP A 112 -3.52 -3.42 -7.97
N THR A 113 -3.05 -3.63 -6.75
CA THR A 113 -2.78 -2.56 -5.78
C THR A 113 -1.77 -1.57 -6.37
N ALA A 114 -0.63 -2.04 -6.88
CA ALA A 114 0.36 -1.16 -7.49
C ALA A 114 -0.23 -0.38 -8.68
N ALA A 115 -0.97 -1.04 -9.56
CA ALA A 115 -1.60 -0.41 -10.72
C ALA A 115 -2.59 0.71 -10.35
N ASN A 116 -3.23 0.65 -9.19
CA ASN A 116 -4.13 1.69 -8.71
C ASN A 116 -3.39 2.79 -7.92
N LEU A 117 -2.45 2.41 -7.04
CA LEU A 117 -1.80 3.33 -6.12
C LEU A 117 -0.67 4.14 -6.75
N VAL A 118 0.07 3.56 -7.70
CA VAL A 118 1.15 4.25 -8.44
C VAL A 118 0.64 5.49 -9.19
N PRO A 119 -0.38 5.41 -10.08
CA PRO A 119 -0.89 6.60 -10.75
C PRO A 119 -1.55 7.59 -9.78
N ARG A 120 -2.17 7.09 -8.71
CA ARG A 120 -2.76 7.92 -7.67
C ARG A 120 -1.71 8.71 -6.89
N ALA A 121 -0.57 8.10 -6.57
CA ALA A 121 0.57 8.77 -5.94
C ALA A 121 1.11 9.90 -6.82
N ARG A 122 1.25 9.64 -8.13
CA ARG A 122 1.64 10.66 -9.11
C ARG A 122 0.67 11.84 -9.14
N ALA A 123 -0.63 11.55 -9.18
CA ALA A 123 -1.66 12.57 -9.17
C ALA A 123 -1.64 13.41 -7.89
N HIS A 124 -1.48 12.77 -6.71
CA HIS A 124 -1.32 13.48 -5.44
C HIS A 124 -0.07 14.35 -5.41
N HIS A 125 1.06 13.84 -5.88
CA HIS A 125 2.32 14.59 -5.94
C HIS A 125 2.17 15.84 -6.81
N ALA A 126 1.64 15.70 -8.03
CA ALA A 126 1.39 16.83 -8.93
C ALA A 126 0.38 17.84 -8.33
N TRP A 127 -0.67 17.34 -7.68
CA TRP A 127 -1.65 18.19 -7.01
C TRP A 127 -1.00 19.00 -5.87
N TYR A 128 -0.15 18.37 -5.05
CA TYR A 128 0.56 19.09 -3.98
C TYR A 128 1.48 20.19 -4.54
N GLN A 129 2.23 19.91 -5.61
CA GLN A 129 3.08 20.90 -6.27
C GLN A 129 2.29 22.08 -6.83
N ALA A 130 1.09 21.82 -7.37
CA ALA A 130 0.24 22.86 -7.94
C ALA A 130 -0.46 23.72 -6.86
N GLN A 131 -0.80 23.13 -5.72
CA GLN A 131 -1.58 23.80 -4.67
C GLN A 131 -0.74 24.53 -3.63
N PHE A 132 0.48 24.06 -3.38
CA PHE A 132 1.34 24.61 -2.34
C PHE A 132 2.64 25.16 -2.94
N PRO A 133 2.81 26.49 -2.98
CA PRO A 133 4.07 27.11 -3.42
C PRO A 133 5.27 26.66 -2.58
N ASP A 134 5.06 26.38 -1.28
CA ASP A 134 6.10 25.95 -0.35
C ASP A 134 6.29 24.42 -0.32
N TYR A 135 5.79 23.69 -1.33
CA TYR A 135 5.96 22.24 -1.38
C TYR A 135 7.43 21.84 -1.56
N PRO A 136 7.98 20.90 -0.77
CA PRO A 136 9.38 20.51 -0.90
C PRO A 136 9.71 19.97 -2.29
N PRO A 137 10.60 20.61 -3.07
CA PRO A 137 10.87 20.23 -4.46
C PRO A 137 11.64 18.91 -4.57
N GLU A 138 12.41 18.56 -3.54
CA GLU A 138 13.19 17.32 -3.47
C GLU A 138 12.32 16.07 -3.28
N ARG A 139 11.09 16.26 -2.80
CA ARG A 139 10.18 15.16 -2.51
C ARG A 139 9.79 14.44 -3.79
N LYS A 140 9.69 13.11 -3.70
CA LYS A 140 9.26 12.23 -4.79
C LYS A 140 7.81 11.78 -4.58
N ALA A 141 7.15 11.27 -5.60
CA ALA A 141 5.78 10.81 -5.51
C ALA A 141 5.65 9.57 -4.62
N LEU A 142 6.51 8.56 -4.82
CA LEU A 142 6.32 7.24 -4.21
C LEU A 142 7.63 6.54 -3.79
N VAL A 143 8.66 6.54 -4.65
CA VAL A 143 9.92 5.82 -4.44
C VAL A 143 11.01 6.82 -4.03
N PRO A 144 11.55 6.73 -2.79
CA PRO A 144 12.57 7.66 -2.31
C PRO A 144 13.80 7.71 -3.23
N GLY A 145 14.21 8.91 -3.62
CA GLY A 145 15.40 9.14 -4.46
C GLY A 145 15.23 8.79 -5.95
N LEU A 146 14.10 8.23 -6.36
CA LEU A 146 13.83 7.88 -7.76
C LEU A 146 12.65 8.66 -8.33
N TRP A 147 11.43 8.39 -7.83
CA TRP A 147 10.21 8.89 -8.47
C TRP A 147 9.07 9.18 -7.53
#